data_AF-Q8VRX0-F1
#
_entry.id   AF-Q8VRX0-F1
#
_cell.length_a   1.000
_cell.length_b   1.000
_cell.length_c   1.000
_cell.angle_alpha   90.00
_cell.angle_beta   90.00
_cell.angle_gamma   90.00
#
_symmetry.space_group_name_H-M   'P 1'
#
loop_
_entity.id
_entity.type
_entity.pdbx_description
1 polymer ?
#
loop_
_entity_poly.entity_id
_entity_poly.type
_entity_poly.pdbx_seq_one_letter_code
_entity_poly.pdbx_strand_id
1 'polypeptide(L)'
;INTYIGENAPEDYVRMVRNDLMGIVREDLIFDLGCHVDDSVHLFEEWGLPIWKKSEDGKNMDGKKGLAMGSLKKGAKPVRTGKWQIMINGESYKRVVAEAAKLALGEDNILERVFIVELLNDANDPGRIAGAVGFSVRENKVYIIKAKAIMVACGGAVNIYQPRSVGEGKGRAWYPVWNSGSTYTMALRAGAELSMMENRFTPARFKDGYGPVGAWFLLFKAKALNGLGENFAASDAAKAELQNYAPYGTAAITPTCLRNHLMLFEMKAGRGPIIMDTVTALAELGKTMDKKELKHLESEAWED
;
A
#
# COMPACT_ATOMS: atom_id res chain seq x y z
N ILE A 1 1.34 -8.87 0.33
CA ILE A 1 1.05 -8.23 -0.99
C ILE A 1 -0.35 -7.63 -0.96
N ASN A 2 -0.53 -6.41 -1.46
CA ASN A 2 -1.80 -5.66 -1.31
C ASN A 2 -2.87 -5.98 -2.35
N THR A 3 -2.46 -6.49 -3.52
CA THR A 3 -3.37 -6.87 -4.60
C THR A 3 -3.00 -8.26 -5.10
N TYR A 4 -3.92 -9.21 -4.91
CA TYR A 4 -3.89 -10.55 -5.48
C TYR A 4 -5.33 -10.99 -5.74
N ILE A 5 -5.70 -11.09 -7.02
CA ILE A 5 -7.06 -11.39 -7.48
C ILE A 5 -7.42 -12.82 -7.09
N GLY A 6 -6.59 -13.80 -7.45
CA GLY A 6 -6.79 -15.23 -7.23
C GLY A 6 -8.10 -15.71 -7.86
N GLU A 7 -8.98 -16.27 -7.02
CA GLU A 7 -10.28 -16.80 -7.46
C GLU A 7 -11.37 -15.70 -7.66
N ASN A 8 -11.06 -14.43 -7.35
CA ASN A 8 -12.01 -13.34 -7.53
C ASN A 8 -12.06 -12.88 -9.00
N ALA A 9 -13.12 -12.16 -9.37
CA ALA A 9 -13.23 -11.54 -10.68
C ALA A 9 -12.52 -10.17 -10.72
N PRO A 10 -11.76 -9.81 -11.77
CA PRO A 10 -11.19 -8.47 -11.94
C PRO A 10 -12.24 -7.35 -11.91
N GLU A 11 -13.47 -7.60 -12.36
CA GLU A 11 -14.58 -6.64 -12.30
C GLU A 11 -14.99 -6.33 -10.85
N ASP A 12 -14.91 -7.31 -9.94
CA ASP A 12 -15.13 -7.09 -8.51
C ASP A 12 -14.04 -6.19 -7.92
N TYR A 13 -12.81 -6.32 -8.41
CA TYR A 13 -11.70 -5.47 -8.00
C TYR A 13 -11.94 -4.03 -8.45
N VAL A 14 -12.35 -3.81 -9.70
CA VAL A 14 -12.76 -2.48 -10.21
C VAL A 14 -13.87 -1.88 -9.36
N ARG A 15 -14.95 -2.65 -9.08
CA ARG A 15 -16.06 -2.20 -8.23
C ARG A 15 -15.59 -1.78 -6.84
N MET A 16 -14.68 -2.56 -6.24
CA MET A 16 -14.11 -2.25 -4.93
C MET A 16 -13.29 -0.96 -4.96
N VAL A 17 -12.38 -0.81 -5.93
CA VAL A 17 -11.52 0.38 -6.04
C VAL A 17 -12.37 1.63 -6.31
N ARG A 18 -13.35 1.54 -7.22
CA ARG A 18 -14.28 2.64 -7.52
C ARG A 18 -15.05 3.07 -6.28
N ASN A 19 -15.56 2.12 -5.49
CA ASN A 19 -16.27 2.44 -4.26
C ASN A 19 -15.34 3.14 -3.25
N ASP A 20 -14.13 2.63 -3.03
CA ASP A 20 -13.19 3.22 -2.07
C ASP A 20 -12.72 4.63 -2.49
N LEU A 21 -12.60 4.87 -3.79
CA LEU A 21 -12.23 6.15 -4.39
C LEU A 21 -13.45 7.03 -4.75
N MET A 22 -14.59 6.80 -4.10
CA MET A 22 -15.77 7.68 -4.18
C MET A 22 -16.32 7.87 -5.61
N GLY A 23 -16.16 6.87 -6.46
CA GLY A 23 -16.74 6.80 -7.81
C GLY A 23 -15.89 7.36 -8.94
N ILE A 24 -14.84 8.15 -8.66
CA ILE A 24 -14.06 8.85 -9.69
C ILE A 24 -12.75 8.12 -9.95
N VAL A 25 -12.74 7.26 -10.97
CA VAL A 25 -11.60 6.41 -11.32
C VAL A 25 -11.51 6.15 -12.82
N ARG A 26 -10.34 5.70 -13.27
CA ARG A 26 -10.15 5.09 -14.60
C ARG A 26 -10.32 3.57 -14.51
N GLU A 27 -11.55 3.11 -14.69
CA GLU A 27 -11.92 1.68 -14.56
C GLU A 27 -11.14 0.78 -15.52
N ASP A 28 -10.84 1.28 -16.72
CA ASP A 28 -10.05 0.58 -17.73
C ASP A 28 -8.63 0.26 -17.22
N LEU A 29 -7.96 1.23 -16.59
CA LEU A 29 -6.62 1.03 -16.03
C LEU A 29 -6.62 0.09 -14.83
N ILE A 30 -7.67 0.15 -14.00
CA ILE A 30 -7.83 -0.73 -12.83
C ILE A 30 -8.10 -2.16 -13.27
N PHE A 31 -8.96 -2.34 -14.28
CA PHE A 31 -9.28 -3.65 -14.84
C PHE A 31 -8.04 -4.30 -15.46
N ASP A 32 -7.31 -3.54 -16.29
CA ASP A 32 -6.08 -4.01 -16.92
C ASP A 32 -5.02 -4.43 -15.89
N LEU A 33 -4.83 -3.64 -14.83
CA LEU A 33 -3.99 -4.01 -13.69
C LEU A 33 -4.47 -5.33 -13.06
N GLY A 34 -5.78 -5.44 -12.78
CA GLY A 34 -6.38 -6.62 -12.18
C GLY A 34 -6.12 -7.90 -12.99
N CYS A 35 -6.15 -7.81 -14.32
CA CYS A 35 -5.88 -8.95 -15.20
C CYS A 35 -4.41 -9.41 -15.19
N HIS A 36 -3.45 -8.52 -14.89
CA HIS A 36 -2.01 -8.82 -15.01
C HIS A 36 -1.29 -8.99 -13.67
N VAL A 37 -1.85 -8.48 -12.56
CA VAL A 37 -1.14 -8.40 -11.28
C VAL A 37 -0.76 -9.77 -10.69
N ASP A 38 -1.60 -10.79 -10.90
CA ASP A 38 -1.37 -12.12 -10.32
C ASP A 38 -0.14 -12.82 -10.92
N ASP A 39 0.11 -12.64 -12.22
CA ASP A 39 1.30 -13.17 -12.88
C ASP A 39 2.58 -12.60 -12.27
N SER A 40 2.57 -11.31 -11.93
CA SER A 40 3.68 -10.67 -11.21
C SER A 40 3.87 -11.24 -9.81
N VAL A 41 2.77 -11.53 -9.10
CA VAL A 41 2.81 -12.15 -7.77
C VAL A 41 3.38 -13.57 -7.83
N HIS A 42 3.02 -14.36 -8.86
CA HIS A 42 3.58 -15.69 -9.06
C HIS A 42 5.08 -15.63 -9.36
N LEU A 43 5.53 -14.65 -10.16
CA LEU A 43 6.96 -14.42 -10.39
C LEU A 43 7.70 -14.04 -9.11
N PHE A 44 7.12 -13.21 -8.24
CA PHE A 44 7.76 -12.89 -6.96
C PHE A 44 7.98 -14.13 -6.10
N GLU A 45 7.00 -15.03 -6.04
CA GLU A 45 7.15 -16.31 -5.35
C GLU A 45 8.24 -17.18 -5.99
N GLU A 46 8.27 -17.26 -7.32
CA GLU A 46 9.27 -18.01 -8.08
C GLU A 46 10.69 -17.49 -7.83
N TRP A 47 10.86 -16.18 -7.70
CA TRP A 47 12.12 -15.54 -7.34
C TRP A 47 12.49 -15.66 -5.86
N GLY A 48 11.63 -16.31 -5.05
CA GLY A 48 11.93 -16.67 -3.67
C GLY A 48 11.24 -15.83 -2.61
N LEU A 49 10.24 -15.01 -2.94
CA LEU A 49 9.44 -14.30 -1.94
C LEU A 49 8.59 -15.31 -1.13
N PRO A 50 8.75 -15.42 0.20
CA PRO A 50 7.95 -16.34 0.99
C PRO A 50 6.50 -15.85 1.15
N ILE A 51 5.56 -16.62 0.61
CA ILE A 51 4.12 -16.36 0.73
C ILE A 51 3.50 -17.33 1.73
N TRP A 52 2.67 -16.79 2.63
CA TRP A 52 1.93 -17.59 3.59
C TRP A 52 0.82 -18.37 2.90
N LYS A 53 0.68 -19.65 3.27
CA LYS A 53 -0.31 -20.55 2.66
C LYS A 53 -1.17 -21.25 3.70
N LYS A 54 -2.30 -21.75 3.24
CA LYS A 54 -3.17 -22.62 4.02
C LYS A 54 -2.74 -24.06 3.84
N SER A 55 -2.66 -24.80 4.94
CA SER A 55 -2.55 -26.26 4.91
C SER A 55 -3.89 -26.92 4.56
N GLU A 56 -3.88 -28.23 4.31
CA GLU A 56 -5.07 -29.02 4.01
C GLU A 56 -6.12 -28.97 5.14
N ASP A 57 -5.67 -28.92 6.40
CA ASP A 57 -6.51 -28.75 7.59
C ASP A 57 -6.88 -27.28 7.88
N GLY A 58 -6.53 -26.35 6.98
CA GLY A 58 -6.94 -24.94 7.04
C GLY A 58 -6.09 -24.04 7.94
N LYS A 59 -4.99 -24.55 8.50
CA LYS A 59 -4.05 -23.77 9.33
C LYS A 59 -3.20 -22.82 8.49
N ASN A 60 -2.73 -21.75 9.13
CA ASN A 60 -1.83 -20.78 8.50
C ASN A 60 -0.40 -21.31 8.57
N MET A 61 0.26 -21.39 7.41
CA MET A 61 1.66 -21.78 7.26
C MET A 61 2.46 -20.57 6.80
N ASP A 62 3.26 -20.01 7.72
CA ASP A 62 4.17 -18.89 7.46
C ASP A 62 5.38 -19.28 6.61
N GLY A 63 5.99 -18.28 5.98
CA GLY A 63 7.34 -18.29 5.41
C GLY A 63 7.79 -19.59 4.77
N LYS A 64 8.85 -20.18 5.33
CA LYS A 64 9.47 -21.40 4.81
C LYS A 64 8.54 -22.62 4.92
N LYS A 65 7.67 -22.67 5.92
CA LYS A 65 6.73 -23.79 6.09
C LYS A 65 5.67 -23.79 4.97
N GLY A 66 5.26 -22.60 4.53
CA GLY A 66 4.35 -22.43 3.39
C GLY A 66 4.88 -23.08 2.11
N LEU A 67 6.20 -23.15 1.91
CA LEU A 67 6.79 -23.78 0.71
C LEU A 67 6.38 -25.25 0.54
N ALA A 68 6.13 -25.97 1.63
CA ALA A 68 5.68 -27.36 1.59
C ALA A 68 4.28 -27.52 0.96
N MET A 69 3.47 -26.46 0.88
CA MET A 69 2.11 -26.49 0.34
C MET A 69 2.05 -26.29 -1.18
N GLY A 70 3.19 -26.26 -1.87
CA GLY A 70 3.27 -25.95 -3.30
C GLY A 70 3.19 -24.45 -3.60
N SER A 71 3.27 -24.04 -4.87
CA SER A 71 3.22 -22.62 -5.27
C SER A 71 1.79 -22.15 -5.54
N LEU A 72 1.56 -20.83 -5.46
CA LEU A 72 0.29 -20.22 -5.82
C LEU A 72 -0.11 -20.57 -7.26
N LYS A 73 0.86 -20.54 -8.18
CA LYS A 73 0.67 -20.91 -9.59
C LYS A 73 0.20 -22.35 -9.79
N LYS A 74 0.48 -23.25 -8.83
CA LYS A 74 0.04 -24.66 -8.83
C LYS A 74 -1.25 -24.90 -8.02
N GLY A 75 -1.92 -23.84 -7.56
CA GLY A 75 -3.19 -23.92 -6.84
C GLY A 75 -3.07 -23.92 -5.31
N ALA A 76 -1.89 -23.66 -4.74
CA ALA A 76 -1.77 -23.47 -3.30
C ALA A 76 -2.59 -22.26 -2.84
N LYS A 77 -3.34 -22.42 -1.73
CA LYS A 77 -4.23 -21.38 -1.23
C LYS A 77 -3.46 -20.40 -0.33
N PRO A 78 -3.46 -19.09 -0.62
CA PRO A 78 -2.75 -18.11 0.21
C PRO A 78 -3.51 -17.84 1.51
N VAL A 79 -2.78 -17.41 2.55
CA VAL A 79 -3.40 -16.77 3.72
C VAL A 79 -3.79 -15.35 3.34
N ARG A 80 -5.09 -15.03 3.43
CA ARG A 80 -5.64 -13.71 3.14
C ARG A 80 -5.90 -12.93 4.42
N THR A 81 -5.49 -11.66 4.47
CA THR A 81 -5.92 -10.74 5.53
C THR A 81 -7.28 -10.14 5.21
N GLY A 82 -7.51 -9.77 3.95
CA GLY A 82 -8.80 -9.35 3.42
C GLY A 82 -9.06 -10.00 2.06
N LYS A 83 -10.15 -9.61 1.38
CA LYS A 83 -10.52 -10.19 0.07
C LYS A 83 -9.39 -10.09 -0.96
N TRP A 84 -8.59 -9.03 -0.93
CA TRP A 84 -7.63 -8.66 -1.98
C TRP A 84 -6.16 -8.80 -1.59
N GLN A 85 -5.86 -8.96 -0.29
CA GLN A 85 -4.50 -8.97 0.25
C GLN A 85 -4.09 -10.38 0.66
N ILE A 86 -2.82 -10.71 0.46
CA ILE A 86 -2.21 -11.97 0.92
C ILE A 86 -1.00 -11.71 1.82
N MET A 87 -0.82 -12.57 2.82
CA MET A 87 0.30 -12.51 3.77
C MET A 87 1.60 -13.02 3.16
N ILE A 88 2.70 -12.36 3.50
CA ILE A 88 4.06 -12.69 3.06
C ILE A 88 5.02 -12.45 4.23
N ASN A 89 6.15 -13.14 4.26
CA ASN A 89 7.31 -12.65 5.03
C ASN A 89 8.13 -11.77 4.09
N GLY A 90 7.86 -10.46 4.16
CA GLY A 90 8.24 -9.50 3.11
C GLY A 90 9.51 -8.69 3.37
N GLU A 91 10.31 -9.01 4.39
CA GLU A 91 11.51 -8.25 4.78
C GLU A 91 12.44 -8.00 3.57
N SER A 92 12.73 -9.07 2.81
CA SER A 92 13.60 -9.01 1.64
C SER A 92 12.86 -8.74 0.32
N TYR A 93 11.59 -8.32 0.35
CA TYR A 93 10.77 -8.21 -0.86
C TYR A 93 11.41 -7.29 -1.92
N LYS A 94 11.93 -6.13 -1.52
CA LYS A 94 12.63 -5.23 -2.47
C LYS A 94 13.93 -5.84 -2.99
N ARG A 95 14.66 -6.61 -2.18
CA ARG A 95 15.91 -7.27 -2.62
C ARG A 95 15.62 -8.32 -3.68
N VAL A 96 14.59 -9.15 -3.47
CA VAL A 96 14.14 -10.16 -4.45
C VAL A 96 13.81 -9.51 -5.80
N VAL A 97 12.98 -8.46 -5.79
CA VAL A 97 12.59 -7.76 -7.04
C VAL A 97 13.77 -7.03 -7.68
N ALA A 98 14.65 -6.41 -6.88
CA ALA A 98 15.84 -5.73 -7.40
C ALA A 98 16.84 -6.69 -8.04
N GLU A 99 17.02 -7.88 -7.47
CA GLU A 99 17.87 -8.93 -8.03
C GLU A 99 17.35 -9.40 -9.40
N ALA A 100 16.05 -9.69 -9.51
CA ALA A 100 15.44 -10.07 -10.78
C ALA A 100 15.60 -8.98 -11.86
N ALA A 101 15.40 -7.70 -11.50
CA ALA A 101 15.62 -6.59 -12.42
C ALA A 101 17.09 -6.44 -12.83
N LYS A 102 18.01 -6.61 -11.89
CA LYS A 102 19.46 -6.55 -12.12
C LYS A 102 19.94 -7.64 -13.06
N LEU A 103 19.45 -8.88 -12.89
CA LEU A 103 19.75 -10.00 -13.78
C LEU A 103 19.18 -9.79 -15.19
N ALA A 104 17.97 -9.24 -15.30
CA ALA A 104 17.32 -9.02 -16.59
C ALA A 104 17.96 -7.87 -17.40
N LEU A 105 18.34 -6.77 -16.76
CA LEU A 105 18.91 -5.60 -17.42
C LEU A 105 20.42 -5.68 -17.62
N GLY A 106 21.13 -6.38 -16.73
CA GLY A 106 22.59 -6.32 -16.61
C GLY A 106 23.06 -5.08 -15.86
N GLU A 107 24.12 -5.22 -15.04
CA GLU A 107 24.60 -4.16 -14.15
C GLU A 107 25.03 -2.89 -14.88
N ASP A 108 25.64 -3.04 -16.07
CA ASP A 108 26.14 -1.93 -16.88
C ASP A 108 25.02 -1.00 -17.37
N ASN A 109 23.77 -1.47 -17.37
CA ASN A 109 22.59 -0.68 -17.75
C ASN A 109 21.90 -0.01 -16.55
N ILE A 110 22.50 -0.07 -15.35
CA ILE A 110 21.92 0.47 -14.12
C ILE A 110 22.80 1.59 -13.58
N LEU A 111 22.26 2.81 -13.61
CA LEU A 111 22.90 3.98 -13.01
C LEU A 111 22.34 4.22 -11.60
N GLU A 112 23.10 3.84 -10.57
CA GLU A 112 22.79 4.17 -9.19
C GLU A 112 23.39 5.53 -8.78
N ARG A 113 22.83 6.14 -7.73
CA ARG A 113 23.31 7.43 -7.17
C ARG A 113 23.35 8.57 -8.20
N VAL A 114 22.51 8.49 -9.22
CA VAL A 114 22.23 9.58 -10.17
C VAL A 114 20.82 10.09 -9.89
N PHE A 115 20.70 11.37 -9.56
CA PHE A 115 19.41 12.02 -9.35
C PHE A 115 19.00 12.73 -10.64
N ILE A 116 17.88 12.31 -11.24
CA ILE A 116 17.30 12.94 -12.42
C ILE A 116 16.48 14.15 -11.99
N VAL A 117 16.67 15.28 -12.68
CA VAL A 117 16.11 16.59 -12.32
C VAL A 117 15.08 17.08 -13.33
N GLU A 118 15.31 16.85 -14.62
CA GLU A 118 14.51 17.43 -15.70
C GLU A 118 14.43 16.47 -16.89
N LEU A 119 13.30 16.48 -17.59
CA LEU A 119 13.11 15.80 -18.86
C LEU A 119 13.40 16.75 -20.02
N LEU A 120 13.89 16.20 -21.13
CA LEU A 120 14.20 16.97 -22.35
C LEU A 120 13.25 16.54 -23.45
N ASN A 121 12.49 17.49 -24.01
CA ASN A 121 11.70 17.27 -25.22
C ASN A 121 12.57 17.44 -26.48
N ASP A 122 12.08 16.94 -27.61
CA ASP A 122 12.73 17.06 -28.91
C ASP A 122 12.83 18.54 -29.31
N ALA A 123 13.97 18.91 -29.89
CA ALA A 123 14.23 20.30 -30.26
C ALA A 123 13.30 20.80 -31.38
N ASN A 124 12.76 19.88 -32.20
CA ASN A 124 11.89 20.20 -33.34
C ASN A 124 10.42 19.86 -33.07
N ASP A 125 10.13 19.11 -32.00
CA ASP A 125 8.78 18.72 -31.61
C ASP A 125 8.62 18.80 -30.08
N PRO A 126 8.06 19.92 -29.56
CA PRO A 126 7.91 20.12 -28.12
C PRO A 126 6.95 19.13 -27.46
N GLY A 127 6.14 18.38 -28.22
CA GLY A 127 5.25 17.33 -27.70
C GLY A 127 5.93 15.96 -27.59
N ARG A 128 7.18 15.83 -28.02
CA ARG A 128 7.91 14.56 -28.07
C ARG A 128 9.07 14.53 -27.08
N ILE A 129 9.20 13.45 -26.32
CA ILE A 129 10.34 13.26 -25.41
C ILE A 129 11.63 12.90 -26.19
N ALA A 130 12.77 13.39 -25.72
CA ALA A 130 14.10 13.13 -26.31
C ALA A 130 15.18 12.72 -25.29
N GLY A 131 14.98 12.96 -24.00
CA GLY A 131 15.97 12.62 -22.99
C GLY A 131 15.65 13.06 -21.57
N ALA A 132 16.65 12.96 -20.70
CA ALA A 132 16.62 13.42 -19.33
C ALA A 132 18.00 13.92 -18.88
N VAL A 133 18.01 14.81 -17.89
CA VAL A 133 19.24 15.34 -17.29
C VAL A 133 19.24 15.07 -15.79
N GLY A 134 20.39 14.67 -15.28
CA GLY A 134 20.61 14.46 -13.85
C GLY A 134 22.06 14.68 -13.47
N PHE A 135 22.37 14.44 -12.20
CA PHE A 135 23.74 14.53 -11.69
C PHE A 135 24.02 13.43 -10.68
N SER A 136 25.29 13.06 -10.56
CA SER A 136 25.75 12.13 -9.53
C SER A 136 25.72 12.79 -8.16
N VAL A 137 25.25 12.05 -7.16
CA VAL A 137 25.34 12.45 -5.73
C VAL A 137 26.58 11.88 -5.04
N ARG A 138 27.59 11.46 -5.83
CA ARG A 138 28.86 10.90 -5.35
C ARG A 138 30.10 11.55 -5.97
N GLU A 139 29.96 12.20 -7.12
CA GLU A 139 31.03 12.86 -7.87
C GLU A 139 30.47 14.04 -8.68
N ASN A 140 31.33 14.95 -9.14
CA ASN A 140 30.93 16.13 -9.91
C ASN A 140 30.69 15.77 -11.38
N LYS A 141 29.67 14.95 -11.64
CA LYS A 141 29.33 14.44 -12.98
C LYS A 141 27.88 14.75 -13.32
N VAL A 142 27.66 15.42 -14.46
CA VAL A 142 26.34 15.66 -15.05
C VAL A 142 26.06 14.58 -16.08
N TYR A 143 24.87 14.00 -16.02
CA TYR A 143 24.38 13.00 -16.96
C TYR A 143 23.38 13.65 -17.91
N ILE A 144 23.62 13.49 -19.21
CA ILE A 144 22.68 13.83 -20.27
C ILE A 144 22.33 12.53 -20.98
N ILE A 145 21.11 12.03 -20.74
CA ILE A 145 20.65 10.74 -21.23
C ILE A 145 19.71 11.00 -22.41
N LYS A 146 20.10 10.55 -23.60
CA LYS A 146 19.23 10.59 -24.79
C LYS A 146 18.42 9.31 -24.85
N ALA A 147 17.11 9.42 -25.04
CA ALA A 147 16.21 8.26 -25.07
C ALA A 147 15.07 8.48 -26.06
N LYS A 148 14.58 7.39 -26.66
CA LYS A 148 13.42 7.42 -27.56
C LYS A 148 12.09 7.30 -26.81
N ALA A 149 12.14 6.70 -25.62
CA ALA A 149 11.02 6.50 -24.72
C ALA A 149 11.54 6.57 -23.28
N ILE A 150 10.75 7.13 -22.37
CA ILE A 150 11.09 7.29 -20.96
C ILE A 150 9.90 6.87 -20.10
N MET A 151 10.16 6.05 -19.08
CA MET A 151 9.22 5.75 -18.01
C MET A 151 9.67 6.48 -16.74
N VAL A 152 8.79 7.30 -16.16
CA VAL A 152 9.06 8.03 -14.91
C VAL A 152 8.42 7.29 -13.74
N ALA A 153 9.20 6.50 -13.01
CA ALA A 153 8.74 5.67 -11.89
C ALA A 153 9.38 6.10 -10.55
N CYS A 154 9.35 7.40 -10.24
CA CYS A 154 10.04 7.99 -9.08
C CYS A 154 9.18 8.09 -7.80
N GLY A 155 8.08 7.33 -7.71
CA GLY A 155 7.18 7.35 -6.57
C GLY A 155 6.28 8.60 -6.50
N GLY A 156 5.68 8.82 -5.32
CA GLY A 156 4.74 9.91 -5.05
C GLY A 156 5.41 11.16 -4.45
N ALA A 157 4.67 11.88 -3.60
CA ALA A 157 5.15 13.07 -2.89
C ALA A 157 4.78 13.03 -1.40
N VAL A 158 5.75 13.28 -0.54
CA VAL A 158 5.59 13.40 0.92
C VAL A 158 6.28 14.65 1.44
N ASN A 159 6.10 14.98 2.72
CA ASN A 159 6.63 16.21 3.34
C ASN A 159 6.21 17.52 2.67
N ILE A 160 5.18 17.48 1.80
CA ILE A 160 4.50 18.64 1.21
C ILE A 160 3.46 19.27 2.16
N TYR A 161 3.13 18.59 3.26
CA TYR A 161 2.35 19.10 4.39
C TYR A 161 3.18 19.00 5.67
N GLN A 162 2.94 19.89 6.63
CA GLN A 162 3.60 19.81 7.94
C GLN A 162 3.18 18.52 8.68
N PRO A 163 4.12 17.64 9.09
CA PRO A 163 3.80 16.43 9.84
C PRO A 163 3.45 16.73 11.30
N ARG A 164 2.88 15.73 12.00
CA ARG A 164 2.52 15.86 13.43
C ARG A 164 3.72 16.01 14.36
N SER A 165 4.88 15.45 13.98
CA SER A 165 6.14 15.61 14.70
C SER A 165 7.11 16.45 13.87
N VAL A 166 7.59 17.57 14.42
CA VAL A 166 8.36 18.57 13.67
C VAL A 166 9.87 18.58 13.95
N GLY A 167 10.32 17.89 15.01
CA GLY A 167 11.74 17.64 15.30
C GLY A 167 12.27 16.44 14.53
N GLU A 168 13.03 15.56 15.19
CA GLU A 168 13.57 14.33 14.57
C GLU A 168 12.47 13.44 13.95
N GLY A 169 11.29 13.43 14.57
CA GLY A 169 10.11 12.72 14.06
C GLY A 169 9.62 13.20 12.69
N LYS A 170 10.12 14.31 12.14
CA LYS A 170 9.84 14.74 10.77
C LYS A 170 10.28 13.72 9.73
N GLY A 171 11.31 12.91 10.04
CA GLY A 171 11.74 11.79 9.20
C GLY A 171 10.76 10.62 9.16
N ARG A 172 9.82 10.55 10.12
CA ARG A 172 8.86 9.45 10.28
C ARG A 172 7.55 9.77 9.55
N ALA A 173 7.60 9.84 8.23
CA ALA A 173 6.38 9.84 7.42
C ALA A 173 5.84 8.41 7.25
N TRP A 174 4.52 8.24 7.09
CA TRP A 174 3.94 6.92 6.78
C TRP A 174 4.37 6.41 5.39
N TYR A 175 4.41 7.31 4.41
CA TYR A 175 4.89 7.01 3.07
C TYR A 175 6.38 7.41 2.94
N PRO A 176 7.17 6.79 2.05
CA PRO A 176 8.63 6.92 2.09
C PRO A 176 9.13 8.37 2.03
N VAL A 177 9.89 8.78 3.04
CA VAL A 177 10.32 10.18 3.26
C VAL A 177 11.13 10.78 2.10
N TRP A 178 11.76 9.93 1.29
CA TRP A 178 12.56 10.31 0.13
C TRP A 178 11.73 10.61 -1.13
N ASN A 179 10.41 10.39 -1.12
CA ASN A 179 9.55 10.69 -2.26
C ASN A 179 9.21 12.18 -2.33
N SER A 180 9.88 12.92 -3.21
CA SER A 180 9.78 14.40 -3.31
C SER A 180 8.84 14.92 -4.41
N GLY A 181 8.05 14.05 -5.05
CA GLY A 181 7.17 14.45 -6.16
C GLY A 181 7.89 14.64 -7.50
N SER A 182 9.07 14.03 -7.67
CA SER A 182 9.83 14.08 -8.93
C SER A 182 9.03 13.57 -10.12
N THR A 183 8.24 12.49 -9.94
CA THR A 183 7.38 11.95 -11.01
C THR A 183 6.45 13.00 -11.59
N TYR A 184 5.70 13.70 -10.73
CA TYR A 184 4.70 14.66 -11.14
C TYR A 184 5.33 15.90 -11.78
N THR A 185 6.37 16.45 -11.14
CA THR A 185 6.98 17.70 -11.57
C THR A 185 7.67 17.54 -12.92
N MET A 186 8.45 16.47 -13.09
CA MET A 186 9.16 16.22 -14.36
C MET A 186 8.19 15.95 -15.51
N ALA A 187 7.16 15.11 -15.28
CA ALA A 187 6.17 14.82 -16.31
C ALA A 187 5.36 16.08 -16.70
N LEU A 188 4.91 16.86 -15.72
CA LEU A 188 4.17 18.10 -15.96
C LEU A 188 4.99 19.12 -16.76
N ARG A 189 6.26 19.31 -16.42
CA ARG A 189 7.16 20.25 -17.12
C ARG A 189 7.48 19.82 -18.54
N ALA A 190 7.48 18.50 -18.80
CA ALA A 190 7.57 17.96 -20.15
C ALA A 190 6.26 18.08 -20.96
N GLY A 191 5.17 18.61 -20.37
CA GLY A 191 3.89 18.82 -21.03
C GLY A 191 2.89 17.67 -20.88
N ALA A 192 3.14 16.71 -19.99
CA ALA A 192 2.18 15.64 -19.73
C ALA A 192 0.95 16.14 -18.94
N GLU A 193 -0.23 15.65 -19.30
CA GLU A 193 -1.45 15.88 -18.53
C GLU A 193 -1.37 15.17 -17.17
N LEU A 194 -1.79 15.88 -16.12
CA LEU A 194 -2.01 15.31 -14.79
C LEU A 194 -3.50 15.13 -14.53
N SER A 195 -3.86 14.09 -13.78
CA SER A 195 -5.25 13.78 -13.43
C SER A 195 -5.37 13.51 -11.94
N MET A 196 -6.51 13.87 -11.34
CA MET A 196 -6.84 13.62 -9.93
C MET A 196 -5.80 14.16 -8.93
N MET A 197 -5.16 15.30 -9.24
CA MET A 197 -4.10 15.89 -8.40
C MET A 197 -4.61 16.47 -7.07
N GLU A 198 -5.92 16.71 -6.96
CA GLU A 198 -6.59 17.07 -5.73
C GLU A 198 -6.78 15.89 -4.77
N ASN A 199 -6.70 14.66 -5.28
CA ASN A 199 -6.80 13.47 -4.44
C ASN A 199 -5.55 13.33 -3.58
N ARG A 200 -5.76 13.14 -2.28
CA ARG A 200 -4.69 12.89 -1.31
C ARG A 200 -5.04 11.70 -0.44
N PHE A 201 -4.02 10.94 -0.05
CA PHE A 201 -4.19 9.85 0.89
C PHE A 201 -3.76 10.29 2.30
N THR A 202 -4.70 10.30 3.24
CA THR A 202 -4.43 10.55 4.66
C THR A 202 -4.57 9.24 5.44
N PRO A 203 -3.47 8.55 5.77
CA PRO A 203 -3.53 7.26 6.43
C PRO A 203 -3.91 7.41 7.91
N ALA A 204 -4.90 6.64 8.37
CA ALA A 204 -5.14 6.40 9.80
C ALA A 204 -4.28 5.21 10.26
N ARG A 205 -3.37 5.45 11.20
CA ARG A 205 -2.35 4.50 11.68
C ARG A 205 -2.15 4.65 13.18
N PHE A 206 -1.33 3.77 13.77
CA PHE A 206 -0.84 3.97 15.12
C PHE A 206 -0.15 5.33 15.25
N LYS A 207 -0.46 6.02 16.35
CA LYS A 207 0.01 7.38 16.62
C LYS A 207 1.55 7.43 16.61
N ASP A 208 2.08 8.50 16.03
CA ASP A 208 3.51 8.84 15.90
C ASP A 208 4.34 7.90 15.02
N GLY A 209 4.35 6.59 15.29
CA GLY A 209 5.14 5.61 14.53
C GLY A 209 4.54 5.27 13.15
N TYR A 210 3.24 5.48 12.96
CA TYR A 210 2.48 5.15 11.74
C TYR A 210 2.48 3.67 11.33
N GLY A 211 2.65 2.77 12.31
CA GLY A 211 2.59 1.32 12.11
C GLY A 211 1.26 0.86 11.49
N PRO A 212 1.26 -0.29 10.77
CA PRO A 212 0.12 -0.77 10.00
C PRO A 212 -1.05 -1.17 10.90
N VAL A 213 -2.28 -0.90 10.42
CA VAL A 213 -3.54 -1.25 11.12
C VAL A 213 -4.36 -2.32 10.39
N GLY A 214 -3.96 -2.67 9.15
CA GLY A 214 -4.73 -3.58 8.31
C GLY A 214 -4.85 -4.98 8.89
N ALA A 215 -3.75 -5.56 9.38
CA ALA A 215 -3.78 -6.85 10.06
C ALA A 215 -4.62 -6.80 11.35
N TRP A 216 -4.51 -5.72 12.13
CA TRP A 216 -5.31 -5.52 13.34
C TRP A 216 -6.82 -5.54 13.08
N PHE A 217 -7.30 -4.80 12.08
CA PHE A 217 -8.73 -4.82 11.77
C PHE A 217 -9.17 -6.12 11.09
N LEU A 218 -8.41 -6.61 10.12
CA LEU A 218 -8.89 -7.66 9.22
C LEU A 218 -8.56 -9.07 9.71
N LEU A 219 -7.38 -9.28 10.29
CA LEU A 219 -6.95 -10.56 10.84
C LEU A 219 -7.29 -10.65 12.34
N PHE A 220 -6.87 -9.68 13.13
CA PHE A 220 -7.05 -9.70 14.60
C PHE A 220 -8.42 -9.24 15.08
N LYS A 221 -9.27 -8.72 14.17
CA LYS A 221 -10.62 -8.21 14.48
C LYS A 221 -10.64 -7.18 15.60
N ALA A 222 -9.55 -6.42 15.75
CA ALA A 222 -9.45 -5.34 16.72
C ALA A 222 -10.46 -4.24 16.42
N LYS A 223 -10.96 -3.62 17.50
CA LYS A 223 -11.90 -2.49 17.41
C LYS A 223 -11.15 -1.18 17.59
N ALA A 224 -11.63 -0.13 16.93
CA ALA A 224 -11.23 1.24 17.21
C ALA A 224 -12.26 1.85 18.16
N LEU A 225 -11.80 2.29 19.33
CA LEU A 225 -12.61 2.90 20.38
C LEU A 225 -12.33 4.39 20.46
N ASN A 226 -13.33 5.18 20.84
CA ASN A 226 -13.13 6.59 21.19
C ASN A 226 -12.63 6.70 22.65
N GLY A 227 -12.42 7.93 23.13
CA GLY A 227 -11.92 8.20 24.49
C GLY A 227 -12.89 7.78 25.61
N LEU A 228 -14.14 7.46 25.27
CA LEU A 228 -15.16 6.94 26.18
C LEU A 228 -15.20 5.40 26.18
N GLY A 229 -14.36 4.73 25.40
CA GLY A 229 -14.34 3.28 25.25
C GLY A 229 -15.40 2.74 24.28
N GLU A 230 -16.07 3.60 23.51
CA GLU A 230 -17.15 3.20 22.61
C GLU A 230 -16.60 2.80 21.24
N ASN A 231 -17.15 1.74 20.66
CA ASN A 231 -16.90 1.39 19.26
C ASN A 231 -17.66 2.36 18.34
N PHE A 232 -17.11 3.57 18.19
CA PHE A 232 -17.77 4.69 17.52
C PHE A 232 -18.19 4.36 16.08
N ALA A 233 -17.42 3.53 15.35
CA ALA A 233 -17.71 3.17 13.97
C ALA A 233 -19.00 2.36 13.81
N ALA A 234 -19.46 1.70 14.87
CA ALA A 234 -20.71 0.95 14.90
C ALA A 234 -21.89 1.73 15.51
N SER A 235 -21.66 2.96 15.98
CA SER A 235 -22.68 3.79 16.64
C SER A 235 -23.75 4.27 15.65
N ASP A 236 -24.93 4.59 16.18
CA ASP A 236 -26.01 5.15 15.35
C ASP A 236 -25.67 6.56 14.85
N ALA A 237 -24.87 7.32 15.60
CA ALA A 237 -24.33 8.59 15.15
C ALA A 237 -23.43 8.43 13.91
N ALA A 238 -22.54 7.43 13.91
CA ALA A 238 -21.70 7.14 12.75
C ALA A 238 -22.52 6.67 11.54
N LYS A 239 -23.53 5.82 11.76
CA LYS A 239 -24.44 5.40 10.68
C LYS A 239 -25.20 6.58 10.08
N ALA A 240 -25.75 7.45 10.93
CA ALA A 240 -26.45 8.65 10.50
C ALA A 240 -25.53 9.60 9.72
N GLU A 241 -24.30 9.78 10.19
CA GLU A 241 -23.31 10.60 9.50
C GLU A 241 -22.95 10.03 8.12
N LEU A 242 -22.80 8.70 8.00
CA LEU A 242 -22.50 8.05 6.72
C LEU A 242 -23.65 8.12 5.70
N GLN A 243 -24.90 8.30 6.14
CA GLN A 243 -26.04 8.48 5.21
C GLN A 243 -25.88 9.72 4.34
N ASN A 244 -25.21 10.77 4.84
CA ASN A 244 -24.93 12.00 4.08
C ASN A 244 -24.05 11.77 2.85
N TYR A 245 -23.41 10.59 2.75
CA TYR A 245 -22.47 10.23 1.68
C TYR A 245 -22.97 9.05 0.83
N ALA A 246 -24.27 8.77 0.83
CA ALA A 246 -24.87 7.77 -0.05
C ALA A 246 -24.56 8.07 -1.54
N PRO A 247 -24.34 7.03 -2.38
CA PRO A 247 -24.43 5.61 -2.06
C PRO A 247 -23.18 5.04 -1.37
N TYR A 248 -22.07 5.77 -1.34
CA TYR A 248 -20.77 5.26 -0.89
C TYR A 248 -20.70 5.05 0.63
N GLY A 249 -21.23 5.99 1.42
CA GLY A 249 -21.28 5.87 2.88
C GLY A 249 -22.16 4.71 3.36
N THR A 250 -23.13 4.30 2.54
CA THR A 250 -24.05 3.19 2.81
C THR A 250 -23.63 1.89 2.13
N ALA A 251 -22.49 1.86 1.44
CA ALA A 251 -21.97 0.65 0.82
C ALA A 251 -21.57 -0.39 1.90
N ALA A 252 -21.61 -1.67 1.53
CA ALA A 252 -21.24 -2.77 2.44
C ALA A 252 -19.83 -2.63 3.02
N ILE A 253 -18.91 -2.06 2.24
CA ILE A 253 -17.58 -1.65 2.70
C ILE A 253 -17.50 -0.13 2.62
N THR A 254 -17.50 0.53 3.78
CA THR A 254 -17.35 1.98 3.88
C THR A 254 -16.00 2.42 3.29
N PRO A 255 -15.94 3.38 2.36
CA PRO A 255 -14.70 3.91 1.79
C PRO A 255 -13.69 4.38 2.84
N THR A 256 -12.40 4.27 2.53
CA THR A 256 -11.30 4.63 3.46
C THR A 256 -11.39 6.07 3.95
N CYS A 257 -11.69 7.03 3.06
CA CYS A 257 -11.82 8.44 3.42
C CYS A 257 -13.01 8.68 4.38
N LEU A 258 -14.12 7.94 4.23
CA LEU A 258 -15.27 8.04 5.13
C LEU A 258 -15.00 7.37 6.48
N ARG A 259 -14.21 6.29 6.54
CA ARG A 259 -13.72 5.75 7.82
C ARG A 259 -12.86 6.78 8.58
N ASN A 260 -11.99 7.51 7.88
CA ASN A 260 -11.23 8.61 8.47
C ASN A 260 -12.13 9.77 8.91
N HIS A 261 -13.17 10.07 8.13
CA HIS A 261 -14.14 11.10 8.47
C HIS A 261 -14.83 10.82 9.80
N LEU A 262 -15.22 9.56 10.07
CA LEU A 262 -15.78 9.17 11.37
C LEU A 262 -14.80 9.41 12.53
N MET A 263 -13.50 9.18 12.34
CA MET A 263 -12.50 9.51 13.37
C MET A 263 -12.42 11.02 13.61
N LEU A 264 -12.49 11.83 12.55
CA LEU A 264 -12.50 13.29 12.65
C LEU A 264 -13.79 13.80 13.33
N PHE A 265 -14.92 13.16 13.05
CA PHE A 265 -16.20 13.46 13.69
C PHE A 265 -16.11 13.29 15.21
N GLU A 266 -15.56 12.17 15.69
CA GLU A 266 -15.31 11.92 17.11
C GLU A 266 -14.34 12.95 17.72
N MET A 267 -13.20 13.18 17.06
CA MET A 267 -12.18 14.10 17.57
C MET A 267 -12.68 15.55 17.66
N LYS A 268 -13.44 16.02 16.66
CA LYS A 268 -14.04 17.37 16.66
C LYS A 268 -15.06 17.55 17.77
N ALA A 269 -15.74 16.49 18.16
CA ALA A 269 -16.67 16.49 19.27
C ALA A 269 -15.99 16.29 20.64
N GLY A 270 -14.65 16.29 20.70
CA GLY A 270 -13.89 16.15 21.95
C GLY A 270 -13.84 14.73 22.50
N ARG A 271 -14.30 13.72 21.76
CA ARG A 271 -14.33 12.31 22.19
C ARG A 271 -13.07 11.52 21.83
N GLY A 272 -11.96 12.21 21.54
CA GLY A 272 -10.65 11.57 21.41
C GLY A 272 -10.07 11.16 22.78
N PRO A 273 -8.96 10.41 22.81
CA PRO A 273 -8.21 9.85 21.68
C PRO A 273 -8.92 8.67 21.02
N ILE A 274 -8.55 8.35 19.78
CA ILE A 274 -8.95 7.10 19.12
C ILE A 274 -7.93 6.02 19.46
N ILE A 275 -8.39 4.92 20.04
CA ILE A 275 -7.57 3.83 20.57
C ILE A 275 -7.88 2.56 19.81
N MET A 276 -6.85 1.83 19.39
CA MET A 276 -7.01 0.48 18.88
C MET A 276 -6.90 -0.50 20.05
N ASP A 277 -7.97 -1.23 20.34
CA ASP A 277 -8.02 -2.18 21.45
C ASP A 277 -7.38 -3.52 21.07
N THR A 278 -6.05 -3.53 21.05
CA THR A 278 -5.24 -4.72 20.70
C THR A 278 -5.28 -5.78 21.80
N VAL A 279 -5.41 -5.37 23.07
CA VAL A 279 -5.42 -6.26 24.23
C VAL A 279 -6.64 -7.18 24.20
N THR A 280 -7.84 -6.62 24.02
CA THR A 280 -9.05 -7.42 23.91
C THR A 280 -9.04 -8.29 22.65
N ALA A 281 -8.51 -7.77 21.54
CA ALA A 281 -8.41 -8.52 20.29
C ALA A 281 -7.56 -9.79 20.43
N LEU A 282 -6.37 -9.67 21.03
CA LEU A 282 -5.49 -10.82 21.29
C LEU A 282 -6.08 -11.78 22.32
N ALA A 283 -6.69 -11.27 23.38
CA ALA A 283 -7.34 -12.10 24.39
C ALA A 283 -8.48 -12.95 23.79
N GLU A 284 -9.26 -12.39 22.86
CA GLU A 284 -10.36 -13.11 22.20
C GLU A 284 -9.83 -14.20 21.27
N LEU A 285 -8.79 -13.91 20.48
CA LEU A 285 -8.14 -14.90 19.62
C LEU A 285 -7.52 -16.05 20.42
N GLY A 286 -6.88 -15.72 21.54
CA GLY A 286 -6.25 -16.67 22.45
C GLY A 286 -7.22 -17.71 23.03
N LYS A 287 -8.53 -17.49 23.00
CA LYS A 287 -9.53 -18.51 23.41
C LYS A 287 -9.60 -19.70 22.45
N THR A 288 -9.17 -19.52 21.20
CA THR A 288 -9.30 -20.53 20.12
C THR A 288 -7.96 -21.09 19.65
N MET A 289 -6.84 -20.59 20.20
CA MET A 289 -5.48 -20.95 19.79
C MET A 289 -4.71 -21.54 20.96
N ASP A 290 -3.79 -22.45 20.67
CA ASP A 290 -2.85 -22.90 21.71
C ASP A 290 -1.82 -21.80 22.06
N LYS A 291 -1.12 -21.97 23.19
CA LYS A 291 -0.16 -20.97 23.68
C LYS A 291 1.00 -20.71 22.70
N LYS A 292 1.39 -21.71 21.91
CA LYS A 292 2.48 -21.60 20.94
C LYS A 292 2.02 -20.86 19.69
N GLU A 293 0.82 -21.16 19.22
CA GLU A 293 0.14 -20.48 18.11
C GLU A 293 -0.10 -19.01 18.44
N LEU A 294 -0.61 -18.70 19.64
CA LEU A 294 -0.84 -17.32 20.07
C LEU A 294 0.47 -16.52 20.14
N LYS A 295 1.53 -17.09 20.74
CA LYS A 295 2.83 -16.41 20.84
C LYS A 295 3.45 -16.15 19.46
N HIS A 296 3.31 -17.12 18.54
CA HIS A 296 3.76 -16.97 17.16
C HIS A 296 2.96 -15.88 16.43
N LEU A 297 1.65 -15.85 16.62
CA LEU A 297 0.79 -14.84 16.02
C LEU A 297 1.06 -13.44 16.58
N GLU A 298 1.35 -13.32 17.87
CA GLU A 298 1.77 -12.07 18.51
C GLU A 298 3.07 -11.53 17.91
N SER A 299 4.10 -12.36 17.69
CA SER A 299 5.33 -11.87 17.03
C SER A 299 5.05 -11.31 15.64
N GLU A 300 4.21 -12.00 14.87
CA GLU A 300 3.84 -11.60 13.51
C GLU A 300 2.92 -10.36 13.49
N ALA A 301 2.19 -10.09 14.57
CA ALA A 301 1.33 -8.91 14.70
C ALA A 301 2.11 -7.59 14.84
N TRP A 302 3.34 -7.69 15.35
CA TRP A 302 4.21 -6.55 15.66
C TRP A 302 5.46 -6.48 14.78
N GLU A 303 5.62 -7.41 13.82
CA GLU A 303 6.67 -7.29 12.80
C GLU A 303 6.37 -6.08 11.90
N ASP A 304 7.25 -5.09 12.01
CA ASP A 304 7.43 -3.95 11.10
C ASP A 304 8.89 -3.97 10.62
#